data_AF-A0A0M0JHR2-F1
#
_entry.id   AF-A0A0M0JHR2-F1
#
_cell.length_a   1.000
_cell.length_b   1.000
_cell.length_c   1.000
_cell.angle_alpha   90.00
_cell.angle_beta   90.00
_cell.angle_gamma   90.00
#
_symmetry.space_group_name_H-M   'P 1'
#
loop_
_entity.id
_entity.type
_entity.pdbx_description
1 polymer ?
#
loop_
_entity_poly.entity_id
_entity_poly.type
_entity_poly.pdbx_seq_one_letter_code
_entity_poly.pdbx_strand_id
1 'polypeptide(L)'
;MEQMEPAADDDYVAMESQASTASPDYQKYLMLFYKWSDLTIVDACIAGGAVVATGLILHGADLILGNGVAVNSPFPLFNGSMLTMAIVFFINPSPPPYKVFLQCTLGSWAFGMLLRYLMLESVSVTIIVTGMLLIYFKWAKAMFPPTLGVAIFLITDHTLVPPVGEGPVKFMLYALHWLVTPWLAGSFCFYMVAIQVSKLRAHVHTKLSLLKFAAAFAAKTDAELVDAFNEIDADGNGALDARELIQAWQKATGEVLTVEQAKEKIDEADKNKNGTLDQTEFIAMIRKRHDQGNLRSFADQFSDAKLLEVFQHYDDDGNNEMDTDELVVAWKKATDKRISAAQAEELIKQGAVNGTSTITKEEFVQLVRAHG
;
A
#
# COMPACT_ATOMS: atom_id res chain seq x y z
N MET A 1 11.38 -50.52 -13.08
CA MET A 1 10.64 -50.37 -11.82
C MET A 1 10.43 -48.89 -11.61
N GLU A 2 9.16 -48.51 -11.68
CA GLU A 2 8.52 -47.39 -10.98
C GLU A 2 9.13 -45.99 -11.09
N GLN A 3 8.48 -45.13 -11.88
CA GLN A 3 8.40 -43.71 -11.59
C GLN A 3 6.91 -43.32 -11.47
N MET A 4 6.58 -42.76 -10.31
CA MET A 4 5.27 -42.25 -9.87
C MET A 4 4.74 -41.14 -10.79
N GLU A 5 3.46 -41.21 -11.14
CA GLU A 5 2.64 -40.08 -11.58
C GLU A 5 2.38 -39.10 -10.42
N PRO A 6 2.42 -37.77 -10.65
CA PRO A 6 1.78 -36.82 -9.76
C PRO A 6 0.33 -36.55 -10.23
N ALA A 7 -0.63 -36.96 -9.40
CA ALA A 7 -2.01 -36.51 -9.47
C ALA A 7 -2.13 -35.10 -8.88
N ALA A 8 -2.32 -34.08 -9.71
CA ALA A 8 -2.79 -32.75 -9.31
C ALA A 8 -3.11 -31.92 -10.57
N ASP A 9 -4.33 -32.03 -11.11
CA ASP A 9 -4.85 -31.03 -12.08
C ASP A 9 -6.39 -30.90 -12.12
N ASP A 10 -7.15 -31.78 -11.45
CA ASP A 10 -8.63 -31.70 -11.50
C ASP A 10 -9.26 -30.71 -10.49
N ASP A 11 -8.53 -30.25 -9.47
CA ASP A 11 -9.09 -29.35 -8.44
C ASP A 11 -9.09 -27.86 -8.83
N TYR A 12 -8.25 -27.44 -9.79
CA TYR A 12 -8.21 -26.04 -10.24
C TYR A 12 -9.37 -25.68 -11.17
N VAL A 13 -9.76 -26.60 -12.07
CA VAL A 13 -10.89 -26.42 -13.01
C VAL A 13 -12.24 -26.38 -12.27
N ALA A 14 -12.35 -27.10 -11.14
CA ALA A 14 -13.57 -27.10 -10.32
C ALA A 14 -13.77 -25.78 -9.53
N MET A 15 -12.70 -25.08 -9.15
CA MET A 15 -12.80 -23.80 -8.44
C MET A 15 -13.21 -22.64 -9.37
N GLU A 16 -12.79 -22.68 -10.64
CA GLU A 16 -13.06 -21.62 -11.63
C GLU A 16 -14.52 -21.67 -12.13
N SER A 17 -15.07 -22.87 -12.29
CA SER A 17 -16.50 -23.09 -12.59
C SER A 17 -17.43 -22.57 -11.48
N GLN A 18 -16.98 -22.58 -10.21
CA GLN A 18 -17.75 -22.05 -9.07
C GLN A 18 -17.63 -20.53 -8.91
N ALA A 19 -16.62 -19.89 -9.50
CA ALA A 19 -16.45 -18.43 -9.44
C ALA A 19 -17.40 -17.67 -10.38
N SER A 20 -17.79 -18.25 -11.52
CA SER A 20 -18.72 -17.61 -12.47
C SER A 20 -20.18 -17.58 -11.99
N THR A 21 -20.50 -18.36 -10.94
CA THR A 21 -21.81 -18.35 -10.27
C THR A 21 -21.80 -17.58 -8.94
N ALA A 22 -20.70 -16.90 -8.61
CA ALA A 22 -20.55 -16.25 -7.33
C ALA A 22 -21.52 -15.05 -7.16
N SER A 23 -22.13 -14.98 -5.98
CA SER A 23 -23.03 -13.91 -5.53
C SER A 23 -22.48 -12.51 -5.89
N PRO A 24 -23.34 -11.50 -6.17
CA PRO A 24 -22.94 -10.10 -6.39
C PRO A 24 -21.96 -9.54 -5.34
N ASP A 25 -21.96 -10.09 -4.13
CA ASP A 25 -21.01 -9.74 -3.07
C ASP A 25 -19.56 -10.18 -3.38
N TYR A 26 -19.33 -11.30 -4.05
CA TYR A 26 -17.99 -11.79 -4.42
C TYR A 26 -17.36 -10.94 -5.52
N GLN A 27 -18.14 -10.55 -6.54
CA GLN A 27 -17.76 -9.55 -7.54
C GLN A 27 -17.42 -8.19 -6.90
N LYS A 28 -18.14 -7.81 -5.84
CA LYS A 28 -17.84 -6.63 -5.02
C LYS A 28 -16.54 -6.79 -4.21
N TYR A 29 -16.20 -7.98 -3.73
CA TYR A 29 -14.91 -8.25 -3.07
C TYR A 29 -13.73 -8.28 -4.04
N LEU A 30 -13.89 -8.85 -5.24
CA LEU A 30 -12.91 -8.81 -6.32
C LEU A 30 -12.68 -7.37 -6.80
N MET A 31 -13.73 -6.58 -6.99
CA MET A 31 -13.59 -5.14 -7.25
C MET A 31 -13.00 -4.38 -6.06
N LEU A 32 -13.23 -4.80 -4.81
CA LEU A 32 -12.54 -4.22 -3.64
C LEU A 32 -11.05 -4.58 -3.65
N PHE A 33 -10.69 -5.79 -4.06
CA PHE A 33 -9.31 -6.26 -4.21
C PHE A 33 -8.59 -5.55 -5.38
N TYR A 34 -9.30 -5.28 -6.48
CA TYR A 34 -8.84 -4.46 -7.60
C TYR A 34 -8.77 -2.97 -7.23
N LYS A 35 -9.62 -2.52 -6.31
CA LYS A 35 -9.65 -1.17 -5.73
C LYS A 35 -8.57 -0.97 -4.65
N TRP A 36 -7.92 -2.03 -4.16
CA TRP A 36 -6.59 -1.91 -3.58
C TRP A 36 -5.63 -1.57 -4.71
N SER A 37 -5.64 -0.30 -5.06
CA SER A 37 -4.78 0.32 -6.08
C SER A 37 -3.35 -0.18 -5.89
N ASP A 38 -2.61 -0.44 -6.99
CA ASP A 38 -1.19 -0.84 -6.92
C ASP A 38 -0.37 0.07 -6.00
N LEU A 39 -0.87 1.30 -5.79
CA LEU A 39 -0.30 2.28 -4.91
C LEU A 39 -0.35 1.91 -3.42
N THR A 40 -1.43 1.27 -2.97
CA THR A 40 -1.52 0.69 -1.61
C THR A 40 -0.58 -0.49 -1.43
N ILE A 41 -0.41 -1.33 -2.45
CA ILE A 41 0.55 -2.46 -2.44
C ILE A 41 1.98 -1.93 -2.39
N VAL A 42 2.32 -0.95 -3.21
CA VAL A 42 3.64 -0.30 -3.20
C VAL A 42 3.93 0.35 -1.83
N ASP A 43 2.97 1.06 -1.25
CA ASP A 43 3.11 1.63 0.09
C ASP A 43 3.37 0.55 1.15
N ALA A 44 2.57 -0.53 1.13
CA ALA A 44 2.70 -1.65 2.04
C ALA A 44 4.04 -2.37 1.91
N CYS A 45 4.54 -2.57 0.68
CA CYS A 45 5.85 -3.16 0.42
C CYS A 45 6.99 -2.30 0.95
N ILE A 46 6.95 -0.97 0.74
CA ILE A 46 7.96 -0.05 1.27
C ILE A 46 7.94 -0.05 2.81
N ALA A 47 6.74 0.01 3.41
CA ALA A 47 6.57 -0.02 4.85
C ALA A 47 7.06 -1.34 5.47
N GLY A 48 6.60 -2.48 4.93
CA GLY A 48 6.98 -3.82 5.39
C GLY A 48 8.48 -4.07 5.24
N GLY A 49 9.05 -3.72 4.08
CA GLY A 49 10.49 -3.82 3.82
C GLY A 49 11.32 -3.00 4.80
N ALA A 50 10.89 -1.77 5.13
CA ALA A 50 11.57 -0.94 6.10
C ALA A 50 11.52 -1.51 7.53
N VAL A 51 10.39 -2.08 7.95
CA VAL A 51 10.26 -2.75 9.25
C VAL A 51 11.21 -3.95 9.35
N VAL A 52 11.20 -4.81 8.32
CA VAL A 52 12.07 -6.01 8.26
C VAL A 52 13.54 -5.61 8.28
N ALA A 53 13.95 -4.66 7.42
CA ALA A 53 15.32 -4.19 7.34
C ALA A 53 15.79 -3.59 8.68
N THR A 54 14.98 -2.74 9.31
CA THR A 54 15.32 -2.13 10.61
C THR A 54 15.44 -3.18 11.71
N GLY A 55 14.50 -4.14 11.77
CA GLY A 55 14.55 -5.24 12.73
C GLY A 55 15.80 -6.10 12.58
N LEU A 56 16.15 -6.47 11.34
CA LEU A 56 17.35 -7.26 11.03
C LEU A 56 18.65 -6.49 11.35
N ILE A 57 18.70 -5.18 11.09
CA ILE A 57 19.85 -4.33 11.44
C ILE A 57 20.03 -4.26 12.95
N LEU A 58 18.97 -4.03 13.72
CA LEU A 58 19.04 -3.98 15.18
C LEU A 58 19.42 -5.34 15.78
N HIS A 59 18.83 -6.42 15.27
CA HIS A 59 19.18 -7.78 15.70
C HIS A 59 20.62 -8.14 15.32
N GLY A 60 21.07 -7.78 14.12
CA GLY A 60 22.45 -7.97 13.69
C GLY A 60 23.45 -7.17 14.52
N ALA A 61 23.11 -5.93 14.89
CA ALA A 61 23.91 -5.11 15.80
C ALA A 61 24.06 -5.78 17.16
N ASP A 62 22.97 -6.35 17.70
CA ASP A 62 23.01 -7.14 18.92
C ASP A 62 23.95 -8.35 18.81
N LEU A 63 23.93 -9.09 17.69
CA LEU A 63 24.85 -10.21 17.47
C LEU A 63 26.32 -9.75 17.43
N ILE A 64 26.62 -8.65 16.73
CA ILE A 64 27.98 -8.11 16.60
C ILE A 64 28.52 -7.61 17.94
N LEU A 65 27.67 -7.00 18.76
CA LEU A 65 28.04 -6.50 20.08
C LEU A 65 28.20 -7.62 21.12
N GLY A 66 28.02 -8.89 20.73
CA GLY A 66 28.18 -10.04 21.61
C GLY A 66 26.93 -10.37 22.43
N ASN A 67 25.76 -9.87 22.04
CA ASN A 67 24.49 -10.06 22.75
C ASN A 67 23.80 -11.38 22.36
N GLY A 68 24.38 -12.12 21.41
CA GLY A 68 23.89 -13.42 20.96
C GLY A 68 24.28 -14.53 21.93
N VAL A 69 23.28 -15.09 22.63
CA VAL A 69 23.33 -16.36 23.38
C VAL A 69 24.05 -16.35 24.75
N ALA A 70 24.76 -15.29 25.14
CA ALA A 70 25.26 -15.13 26.51
C ALA A 70 24.84 -13.77 27.12
N VAL A 71 24.28 -13.84 28.32
CA VAL A 71 23.55 -12.81 29.11
C VAL A 71 24.45 -11.64 29.60
N ASN A 72 25.49 -11.23 28.86
CA ASN A 72 26.52 -10.32 29.38
C ASN A 72 26.88 -9.14 28.48
N SER A 73 25.92 -8.63 27.69
CA SER A 73 26.05 -7.28 27.14
C SER A 73 25.16 -6.29 27.90
N PRO A 74 25.68 -5.10 28.22
CA PRO A 74 24.92 -4.09 28.92
C PRO A 74 23.92 -3.36 28.03
N PHE A 75 23.77 -3.58 26.72
CA PHE A 75 22.83 -2.77 25.93
C PHE A 75 22.22 -3.54 24.75
N PRO A 76 21.25 -4.46 24.98
CA PRO A 76 20.47 -5.01 23.87
C PRO A 76 19.67 -3.88 23.19
N LEU A 77 19.60 -3.89 21.87
CA LEU A 77 18.88 -2.90 21.05
C LEU A 77 17.58 -3.46 20.47
N PHE A 78 17.48 -4.79 20.31
CA PHE A 78 16.32 -5.46 19.74
C PHE A 78 15.59 -6.30 20.79
N ASN A 79 14.26 -6.22 20.76
CA ASN A 79 13.37 -7.12 21.49
C ASN A 79 12.15 -7.41 20.62
N GLY A 80 11.74 -8.67 20.52
CA GLY A 80 10.61 -9.08 19.68
C GLY A 80 9.29 -8.36 20.02
N SER A 81 9.09 -7.97 21.27
CA SER A 81 7.92 -7.18 21.70
C SER A 81 7.80 -5.83 20.96
N MET A 82 8.92 -5.26 20.51
CA MET A 82 8.98 -3.99 19.80
C MET A 82 8.42 -4.07 18.37
N LEU A 83 8.33 -5.27 17.78
CA LEU A 83 7.77 -5.44 16.43
C LEU A 83 6.29 -5.02 16.37
N THR A 84 5.55 -5.22 17.45
CA THR A 84 4.16 -4.73 17.56
C THR A 84 4.08 -3.20 17.50
N MET A 85 5.10 -2.50 18.01
CA MET A 85 5.22 -1.04 17.89
C MET A 85 5.62 -0.61 16.48
N ALA A 86 6.54 -1.33 15.85
CA ALA A 86 6.95 -1.06 14.49
C ALA A 86 5.73 -1.06 13.54
N ILE A 87 4.78 -1.99 13.71
CA ILE A 87 3.53 -1.97 12.93
C ILE A 87 2.81 -0.62 13.09
N VAL A 88 2.62 -0.14 14.33
CA VAL A 88 1.92 1.14 14.59
C VAL A 88 2.66 2.36 14.01
N PHE A 89 4.00 2.34 13.99
CA PHE A 89 4.78 3.43 13.41
C PHE A 89 4.69 3.50 11.88
N PHE A 90 4.48 2.37 11.21
CA PHE A 90 4.51 2.30 9.75
C PHE A 90 3.12 2.13 9.10
N ILE A 91 2.08 1.69 9.84
CA ILE A 91 0.75 1.41 9.29
C ILE A 91 0.05 2.65 8.72
N ASN A 92 0.22 3.80 9.36
CA ASN A 92 -0.37 5.05 8.91
C ASN A 92 0.60 5.80 7.98
N PRO A 93 0.11 6.71 7.12
CA PRO A 93 0.96 7.51 6.24
C PRO A 93 2.06 8.25 6.99
N SER A 94 1.74 8.74 8.19
CA SER A 94 2.70 9.34 9.12
C SER A 94 2.68 8.63 10.48
N PRO A 95 3.84 8.51 11.15
CA PRO A 95 3.90 7.92 12.48
C PRO A 95 3.18 8.82 13.50
N PRO A 96 2.64 8.24 14.59
CA PRO A 96 1.97 9.00 15.63
C PRO A 96 2.93 9.98 16.34
N PRO A 97 2.42 11.02 17.01
CA PRO A 97 3.25 11.95 17.77
C PRO A 97 4.04 11.23 18.87
N TYR A 98 5.35 11.46 18.93
CA TYR A 98 6.25 10.81 19.91
C TYR A 98 5.82 11.02 21.37
N LYS A 99 5.15 12.13 21.68
CA LYS A 99 4.64 12.43 23.03
C LYS A 99 3.66 11.37 23.53
N VAL A 100 2.79 10.87 22.66
CA VAL A 100 1.81 9.82 22.99
C VAL A 100 2.55 8.51 23.34
N PHE A 101 3.55 8.15 22.54
CA PHE A 101 4.40 6.99 22.81
C PHE A 101 5.12 7.11 24.17
N LEU A 102 5.78 8.25 24.44
CA LEU A 102 6.52 8.45 25.69
C LEU A 102 5.59 8.42 26.91
N GLN A 103 4.45 9.12 26.85
CA GLN A 103 3.48 9.17 27.94
C GLN A 103 2.89 7.79 28.26
N CYS A 104 2.56 7.00 27.23
CA CYS A 104 2.03 5.65 27.40
C CYS A 104 3.10 4.68 27.89
N THR A 105 4.35 4.81 27.42
CA THR A 105 5.49 4.00 27.88
C THR A 105 5.78 4.24 29.35
N LEU A 106 5.89 5.50 29.77
CA LEU A 106 6.17 5.87 31.16
C LEU A 106 5.05 5.42 32.10
N GLY A 107 3.78 5.60 31.69
CA GLY A 107 2.63 5.11 32.45
C GLY A 107 2.66 3.59 32.60
N SER A 108 2.83 2.86 31.50
CA SER A 108 2.85 1.39 31.51
C SER A 108 4.00 0.83 32.34
N TRP A 109 5.18 1.46 32.25
CA TRP A 109 6.33 1.10 33.08
C TRP A 109 6.07 1.36 34.57
N ALA A 110 5.53 2.54 34.94
CA ALA A 110 5.26 2.89 36.33
C ALA A 110 4.22 1.97 36.97
N PHE A 111 3.12 1.66 36.26
CA PHE A 111 2.12 0.71 36.73
C PHE A 111 2.70 -0.69 36.86
N GLY A 112 3.43 -1.18 35.85
CA GLY A 112 4.09 -2.50 35.89
C GLY A 112 5.03 -2.64 37.10
N MET A 113 5.85 -1.63 37.36
CA MET A 113 6.74 -1.57 38.52
C MET A 113 6.00 -1.60 39.87
N LEU A 114 4.93 -0.80 39.99
CA LEU A 114 4.11 -0.76 41.21
C LEU A 114 3.55 -2.14 41.57
N LEU A 115 3.03 -2.86 40.57
CA LEU A 115 2.39 -4.15 40.78
C LEU A 115 3.38 -5.24 41.12
N ARG A 116 4.55 -5.20 40.47
CA ARG A 116 5.63 -6.12 40.80
C ARG A 116 6.13 -5.90 42.22
N TYR A 117 6.24 -4.64 42.66
CA TYR A 117 6.60 -4.31 44.04
C TYR A 117 5.61 -4.88 45.07
N LEU A 118 4.32 -4.94 44.72
CA LEU A 118 3.28 -5.53 45.57
C LEU A 118 3.29 -7.07 45.58
N MET A 119 4.22 -7.72 44.86
CA MET A 119 4.35 -9.19 44.76
C MET A 119 3.06 -9.89 44.30
N LEU A 120 2.27 -9.19 43.47
CA LEU A 120 0.98 -9.67 43.00
C LEU A 120 1.13 -10.47 41.69
N GLU A 121 1.60 -11.72 41.78
CA GLU A 121 1.83 -12.60 40.62
C GLU A 121 0.64 -13.54 40.35
N SER A 122 -0.54 -12.97 40.09
CA SER A 122 -1.76 -13.72 39.77
C SER A 122 -2.37 -13.27 38.45
N VAL A 123 -2.94 -14.21 37.68
CA VAL A 123 -3.72 -13.89 36.46
C VAL A 123 -4.82 -12.86 36.76
N SER A 124 -5.46 -12.97 37.93
CA SER A 124 -6.47 -12.01 38.40
C SER A 124 -5.92 -10.59 38.51
N VAL A 125 -4.65 -10.46 38.93
CA VAL A 125 -3.99 -9.16 39.05
C VAL A 125 -3.73 -8.58 37.67
N THR A 126 -3.20 -9.36 36.73
CA THR A 126 -2.97 -8.91 35.35
C THR A 126 -4.25 -8.39 34.68
N ILE A 127 -5.40 -9.01 34.94
CA ILE A 127 -6.71 -8.57 34.44
C ILE A 127 -7.09 -7.20 35.06
N ILE A 128 -6.99 -7.05 36.38
CA ILE A 128 -7.29 -5.80 37.09
C ILE A 128 -6.41 -4.65 36.56
N VAL A 129 -5.14 -4.96 36.29
CA VAL A 129 -4.13 -4.02 35.82
C VAL A 129 -4.41 -3.56 34.40
N THR A 130 -4.82 -4.48 33.54
CA THR A 130 -5.28 -4.13 32.19
C THR A 130 -6.44 -3.13 32.27
N GLY A 131 -7.37 -3.32 33.23
CA GLY A 131 -8.43 -2.35 33.54
C GLY A 131 -7.90 -1.00 34.05
N MET A 132 -6.95 -0.98 34.98
CA MET A 132 -6.35 0.26 35.50
C MET A 132 -5.57 1.03 34.45
N LEU A 133 -4.83 0.34 33.58
CA LEU A 133 -4.12 0.96 32.45
C LEU A 133 -5.09 1.55 31.43
N LEU A 134 -6.21 0.88 31.16
CA LEU A 134 -7.26 1.45 30.32
C LEU A 134 -7.83 2.75 30.92
N ILE A 135 -8.05 2.79 32.24
CA ILE A 135 -8.45 4.02 32.94
C ILE A 135 -7.38 5.11 32.76
N TYR A 136 -6.10 4.77 32.94
CA TYR A 136 -5.00 5.69 32.73
C TYR A 136 -4.97 6.23 31.30
N PHE A 137 -5.06 5.38 30.27
CA PHE A 137 -5.07 5.83 28.87
C PHE A 137 -6.25 6.74 28.55
N LYS A 138 -7.43 6.44 29.10
CA LYS A 138 -8.60 7.32 28.97
C LYS A 138 -8.40 8.67 29.65
N TRP A 139 -7.85 8.68 30.86
CA TRP A 139 -7.55 9.91 31.60
C TRP A 139 -6.48 10.75 30.90
N ALA A 140 -5.41 10.10 30.43
CA ALA A 140 -4.31 10.68 29.69
C ALA A 140 -4.71 11.23 28.31
N LYS A 141 -5.89 10.83 27.79
CA LYS A 141 -6.34 11.09 26.41
C LYS A 141 -5.29 10.67 25.38
N ALA A 142 -4.54 9.63 25.70
CA ALA A 142 -3.41 9.15 24.92
C ALA A 142 -3.43 7.62 24.96
N MET A 143 -3.39 6.99 23.80
CA MET A 143 -3.43 5.54 23.67
C MET A 143 -2.30 5.08 22.75
N PHE A 144 -1.48 4.16 23.24
CA PHE A 144 -0.47 3.47 22.45
C PHE A 144 -0.48 1.99 22.87
N PRO A 145 -1.39 1.17 22.33
CA PRO A 145 -1.68 -0.17 22.83
C PRO A 145 -0.44 -1.08 23.02
N PRO A 146 0.58 -1.04 22.14
CA PRO A 146 1.79 -1.84 22.36
C PRO A 146 2.53 -1.60 23.68
N THR A 147 2.37 -0.42 24.31
CA THR A 147 3.01 -0.13 25.61
C THR A 147 2.43 -0.96 26.75
N LEU A 148 1.23 -1.53 26.60
CA LEU A 148 0.69 -2.53 27.53
C LEU A 148 1.64 -3.73 27.69
N GLY A 149 2.33 -4.10 26.61
CA GLY A 149 3.35 -5.16 26.63
C GLY A 149 4.47 -4.87 27.63
N VAL A 150 4.82 -3.60 27.88
CA VAL A 150 5.80 -3.21 28.91
C VAL A 150 5.31 -3.57 30.30
N ALA A 151 4.08 -3.20 30.62
CA ALA A 151 3.50 -3.46 31.92
C ALA A 151 3.40 -4.97 32.17
N ILE A 152 2.92 -5.73 31.19
CA ILE A 152 2.81 -7.18 31.27
C ILE A 152 4.19 -7.81 31.43
N PHE A 153 5.16 -7.42 30.59
CA PHE A 153 6.53 -7.93 30.64
C PHE A 153 7.17 -7.74 32.02
N LEU A 154 7.05 -6.55 32.63
CA LEU A 154 7.56 -6.29 33.98
C LEU A 154 6.91 -7.17 35.06
N ILE A 155 5.63 -7.53 34.88
CA ILE A 155 4.88 -8.38 35.81
C ILE A 155 5.27 -9.84 35.65
N THR A 156 5.37 -10.34 34.42
CA THR A 156 5.48 -11.78 34.12
C THR A 156 6.90 -12.28 33.95
N ASP A 157 7.85 -11.42 33.59
CA ASP A 157 9.22 -11.87 33.35
C ASP A 157 9.98 -12.06 34.67
N HIS A 158 10.30 -13.31 34.97
CA HIS A 158 11.08 -13.68 36.15
C HIS A 158 12.59 -13.45 35.95
N THR A 159 13.05 -13.18 34.73
CA THR A 159 14.47 -12.88 34.44
C THR A 159 14.88 -11.46 34.84
N LEU A 160 13.91 -10.56 35.06
CA LEU A 160 14.13 -9.23 35.62
C LEU A 160 14.33 -9.23 37.15
N VAL A 161 14.24 -10.39 37.80
CA VAL A 161 14.42 -10.54 39.25
C VAL A 161 15.92 -10.65 39.53
N PRO A 162 16.52 -9.72 40.31
CA PRO A 162 17.90 -9.88 40.72
C PRO A 162 18.02 -11.13 41.60
N PRO A 163 19.18 -11.83 41.61
CA PRO A 163 19.35 -13.07 42.37
C PRO A 163 18.91 -12.90 43.83
N VAL A 164 18.31 -13.95 44.40
CA VAL A 164 17.70 -13.96 45.74
C VAL A 164 18.64 -13.31 46.77
N GLY A 165 18.20 -12.20 47.38
CA GLY A 165 18.96 -11.44 48.39
C GLY A 165 19.41 -10.04 47.96
N GLU A 166 19.20 -9.65 46.70
CA GLU A 166 19.47 -8.30 46.22
C GLU A 166 18.27 -7.36 46.47
N GLY A 167 18.49 -6.27 47.21
CA GLY A 167 17.44 -5.34 47.64
C GLY A 167 16.72 -4.58 46.50
N PRO A 168 15.64 -3.85 46.82
CA PRO A 168 14.73 -3.23 45.85
C PRO A 168 15.38 -2.22 44.89
N VAL A 169 16.53 -1.64 45.27
CA VAL A 169 17.29 -0.69 44.45
C VAL A 169 17.88 -1.36 43.20
N LYS A 170 18.44 -2.57 43.34
CA LYS A 170 19.04 -3.27 42.19
C LYS A 170 17.97 -3.68 41.17
N PHE A 171 16.82 -4.15 41.65
CA PHE A 171 15.65 -4.41 40.79
C PHE A 171 15.24 -3.17 39.98
N MET A 172 15.11 -2.01 40.62
CA MET A 172 14.77 -0.76 39.93
C MET A 172 15.81 -0.39 38.86
N LEU A 173 17.10 -0.60 39.13
CA LEU A 173 18.15 -0.37 38.15
C LEU A 173 18.04 -1.31 36.95
N TYR A 174 17.77 -2.60 37.14
CA TYR A 174 17.55 -3.56 36.04
C TYR A 174 16.32 -3.21 35.20
N ALA A 175 15.20 -2.86 35.82
CA ALA A 175 13.98 -2.48 35.11
C ALA A 175 14.14 -1.15 34.33
N LEU A 176 14.87 -0.19 34.90
CA LEU A 176 15.21 1.06 34.21
C LEU A 176 16.16 0.81 33.04
N HIS A 177 17.13 -0.07 33.24
CA HIS A 177 18.08 -0.46 32.21
C HIS A 177 17.38 -1.09 31.01
N TRP A 178 16.48 -2.06 31.24
CA TRP A 178 15.67 -2.66 30.18
C TRP A 178 14.75 -1.65 29.46
N LEU A 179 14.17 -0.71 30.22
CA LEU A 179 13.34 0.37 29.66
C LEU A 179 14.17 1.27 28.74
N VAL A 180 15.38 1.63 29.12
CA VAL A 180 16.26 2.47 28.30
C VAL A 180 16.78 1.68 27.09
N THR A 181 17.22 0.45 27.31
CA THR A 181 17.75 -0.50 26.32
C THR A 181 17.27 -1.92 26.65
N PRO A 182 16.47 -2.59 25.81
CA PRO A 182 16.25 -2.32 24.38
C PRO A 182 15.06 -1.40 24.09
N TRP A 183 14.16 -1.18 25.05
CA TRP A 183 12.82 -0.68 24.74
C TRP A 183 12.82 0.72 24.10
N LEU A 184 13.34 1.75 24.79
CA LEU A 184 13.34 3.11 24.26
C LEU A 184 14.33 3.27 23.09
N ALA A 185 15.55 2.74 23.23
CA ALA A 185 16.60 2.89 22.22
C ALA A 185 16.21 2.28 20.86
N GLY A 186 15.79 1.01 20.82
CA GLY A 186 15.42 0.41 19.55
C GLY A 186 14.10 0.97 18.98
N SER A 187 13.16 1.38 19.84
CA SER A 187 11.91 2.01 19.40
C SER A 187 12.17 3.38 18.79
N PHE A 188 13.15 4.10 19.34
CA PHE A 188 13.63 5.34 18.75
C PHE A 188 14.22 5.10 17.35
N CYS A 189 15.00 4.04 17.14
CA CYS A 189 15.49 3.66 15.82
C CYS A 189 14.34 3.39 14.83
N PHE A 190 13.36 2.56 15.22
CA PHE A 190 12.17 2.32 14.40
C PHE A 190 11.41 3.61 14.09
N TYR A 191 11.23 4.49 15.08
CA TYR A 191 10.52 5.75 14.92
C TYR A 191 11.23 6.70 13.95
N MET A 192 12.55 6.82 14.05
CA MET A 192 13.34 7.65 13.14
C MET A 192 13.28 7.14 11.71
N VAL A 193 13.38 5.82 11.50
CA VAL A 193 13.20 5.22 10.17
C VAL A 193 11.77 5.46 9.68
N ALA A 194 10.75 5.28 10.52
CA ALA A 194 9.36 5.53 10.16
C ALA A 194 9.13 6.98 9.67
N ILE A 195 9.77 7.97 10.29
CA ILE A 195 9.72 9.36 9.81
C ILE A 195 10.32 9.49 8.41
N GLN A 196 11.50 8.94 8.16
CA GLN A 196 12.14 9.08 6.85
C GLN A 196 11.36 8.32 5.77
N VAL A 197 10.91 7.10 6.09
CA VAL A 197 10.12 6.27 5.20
C VAL A 197 8.75 6.87 4.92
N SER A 198 8.13 7.56 5.90
CA SER A 198 6.86 8.28 5.65
C SER A 198 6.98 9.33 4.56
N LYS A 199 8.09 10.09 4.55
CA LYS A 199 8.37 11.09 3.49
C LYS A 199 8.60 10.43 2.14
N LEU A 200 9.37 9.34 2.13
CA LEU A 200 9.62 8.57 0.91
C LEU A 200 8.31 8.00 0.34
N ARG A 201 7.48 7.37 1.18
CA ARG A 201 6.18 6.83 0.79
C ARG A 201 5.27 7.91 0.24
N ALA A 202 5.17 9.06 0.91
CA ALA A 202 4.40 10.21 0.42
C ALA A 202 4.89 10.69 -0.95
N HIS A 203 6.21 10.79 -1.16
CA HIS A 203 6.80 11.19 -2.43
C HIS A 203 6.55 10.18 -3.56
N VAL A 204 6.74 8.89 -3.27
CA VAL A 204 6.48 7.79 -4.21
C VAL A 204 5.02 7.74 -4.59
N HIS A 205 4.13 7.79 -3.60
CA HIS A 205 2.68 7.83 -3.78
C HIS A 205 2.26 8.98 -4.68
N THR A 206 2.70 10.20 -4.35
CA THR A 206 2.40 11.43 -5.10
C THR A 206 2.90 11.40 -6.54
N LYS A 207 4.06 10.77 -6.78
CA LYS A 207 4.57 10.59 -8.14
C LYS A 207 3.73 9.58 -8.90
N LEU A 208 3.58 8.38 -8.35
CA LEU A 208 2.88 7.28 -9.01
C LEU A 208 1.39 7.59 -9.23
N SER A 209 0.70 8.30 -8.33
CA SER A 209 -0.69 8.73 -8.58
C SER A 209 -0.78 9.67 -9.77
N LEU A 210 0.17 10.59 -9.93
CA LEU A 210 0.25 11.48 -11.08
C LEU A 210 0.65 10.74 -12.36
N LEU A 211 1.47 9.69 -12.26
CA LEU A 211 1.78 8.82 -13.38
C LEU A 211 0.56 8.02 -13.83
N LYS A 212 -0.21 7.47 -12.89
CA LYS A 212 -1.50 6.81 -13.16
C LYS A 212 -2.49 7.76 -13.81
N PHE A 213 -2.57 9.00 -13.30
CA PHE A 213 -3.39 10.05 -13.89
C PHE A 213 -2.97 10.31 -15.34
N ALA A 214 -1.69 10.59 -15.60
CA ALA A 214 -1.20 10.83 -16.96
C ALA A 214 -1.41 9.61 -17.89
N ALA A 215 -1.23 8.39 -17.38
CA ALA A 215 -1.45 7.15 -18.13
C ALA A 215 -2.91 6.99 -18.58
N ALA A 216 -3.88 7.40 -17.75
CA ALA A 216 -5.31 7.39 -18.11
C ALA A 216 -5.63 8.26 -19.35
N PHE A 217 -4.76 9.22 -19.65
CA PHE A 217 -4.87 10.12 -20.79
C PHE A 217 -3.79 9.87 -21.87
N ALA A 218 -2.87 8.93 -21.66
CA ALA A 218 -1.70 8.75 -22.53
C ALA A 218 -2.07 8.34 -23.95
N ALA A 219 -3.03 7.42 -24.10
CA ALA A 219 -3.49 6.93 -25.40
C ALA A 219 -4.34 7.93 -26.18
N LYS A 220 -4.87 8.98 -25.52
CA LYS A 220 -5.73 9.97 -26.17
C LYS A 220 -4.92 10.88 -27.07
N THR A 221 -5.45 11.20 -28.26
CA THR A 221 -4.93 12.24 -29.16
C THR A 221 -5.10 13.63 -28.56
N ASP A 222 -4.40 14.64 -29.08
CA ASP A 222 -4.54 16.01 -28.57
C ASP A 222 -5.98 16.54 -28.69
N ALA A 223 -6.72 16.14 -29.74
CA ALA A 223 -8.14 16.47 -29.87
C ALA A 223 -9.00 15.80 -28.77
N GLU A 224 -8.76 14.52 -28.49
CA GLU A 224 -9.47 13.80 -27.42
C GLU A 224 -9.09 14.30 -26.01
N LEU A 225 -7.90 14.88 -25.83
CA LEU A 225 -7.51 15.55 -24.59
C LEU A 225 -8.23 16.89 -24.42
N VAL A 226 -8.45 17.63 -25.51
CA VAL A 226 -9.26 18.85 -25.51
C VAL A 226 -10.71 18.52 -25.12
N ASP A 227 -11.28 17.47 -25.68
CA ASP A 227 -12.64 17.02 -25.33
C ASP A 227 -12.72 16.57 -23.87
N ALA A 228 -11.73 15.82 -23.39
CA ALA A 228 -11.66 15.42 -21.98
C ALA A 228 -11.50 16.61 -21.04
N PHE A 229 -10.73 17.64 -21.43
CA PHE A 229 -10.60 18.88 -20.66
C PHE A 229 -11.95 19.58 -20.54
N ASN A 230 -12.69 19.71 -21.65
CA ASN A 230 -14.02 20.33 -21.66
C ASN A 230 -15.05 19.54 -20.85
N GLU A 231 -14.89 18.22 -20.71
CA GLU A 231 -15.74 17.40 -19.84
C GLU A 231 -15.44 17.60 -18.35
N ILE A 232 -14.19 17.94 -18.02
CA ILE A 232 -13.74 18.19 -16.65
C ILE A 232 -14.07 19.62 -16.21
N ASP A 233 -13.93 20.59 -17.10
CA ASP A 233 -14.27 22.00 -16.91
C ASP A 233 -15.79 22.17 -16.81
N ALA A 234 -16.29 22.11 -15.58
CA ALA A 234 -17.72 22.01 -15.32
C ALA A 234 -18.42 23.37 -15.44
N ASP A 235 -17.70 24.45 -15.17
CA ASP A 235 -18.22 25.82 -15.28
C ASP A 235 -17.93 26.46 -16.66
N GLY A 236 -17.08 25.83 -17.48
CA GLY A 236 -16.77 26.25 -18.84
C GLY A 236 -15.91 27.51 -18.90
N ASN A 237 -15.15 27.80 -17.83
CA ASN A 237 -14.33 29.00 -17.74
C ASN A 237 -13.00 28.90 -18.52
N GLY A 238 -12.67 27.71 -19.05
CA GLY A 238 -11.47 27.44 -19.82
C GLY A 238 -10.23 27.11 -18.98
N ALA A 239 -10.37 26.91 -17.67
CA ALA A 239 -9.31 26.60 -16.74
C ALA A 239 -9.80 25.70 -15.58
N LEU A 240 -9.03 24.68 -15.24
CA LEU A 240 -9.39 23.75 -14.18
C LEU A 240 -8.98 24.29 -12.82
N ASP A 241 -9.95 24.39 -11.92
CA ASP A 241 -9.70 24.69 -10.53
C ASP A 241 -9.33 23.43 -9.71
N ALA A 242 -8.96 23.63 -8.44
CA ALA A 242 -8.58 22.51 -7.56
C ALA A 242 -9.71 21.49 -7.35
N ARG A 243 -10.98 21.90 -7.40
CA ARG A 243 -12.12 21.01 -7.19
C ARG A 243 -12.39 20.18 -8.43
N GLU A 244 -12.34 20.79 -9.61
CA GLU A 244 -12.49 20.12 -10.89
C GLU A 244 -11.37 19.11 -11.11
N LEU A 245 -10.13 19.48 -10.77
CA LEU A 245 -9.00 18.56 -10.82
C LEU A 245 -9.18 17.36 -9.88
N ILE A 246 -9.70 17.56 -8.65
CA ILE A 246 -10.00 16.45 -7.72
C ILE A 246 -11.00 15.47 -8.33
N GLN A 247 -12.08 15.99 -8.93
CA GLN A 247 -13.12 15.16 -9.55
C GLN A 247 -12.57 14.36 -10.73
N ALA A 248 -11.80 15.02 -11.62
CA ALA A 248 -11.12 14.35 -12.71
C ALA A 248 -10.16 13.27 -12.23
N TRP A 249 -9.37 13.57 -11.20
CA TRP A 249 -8.39 12.65 -10.63
C TRP A 249 -9.07 11.40 -10.05
N GLN A 250 -10.16 11.59 -9.31
CA GLN A 250 -10.96 10.51 -8.76
C GLN A 250 -11.57 9.64 -9.86
N LYS A 251 -12.07 10.25 -10.95
CA LYS A 251 -12.62 9.51 -12.09
C LYS A 251 -11.56 8.71 -12.83
N ALA A 252 -10.36 9.28 -13.00
CA ALA A 252 -9.27 8.67 -13.77
C ALA A 252 -8.49 7.60 -12.99
N THR A 253 -8.27 7.80 -11.69
CA THR A 253 -7.39 6.95 -10.87
C THR A 253 -8.11 6.18 -9.76
N GLY A 254 -9.35 6.57 -9.42
CA GLY A 254 -10.05 6.05 -8.25
C GLY A 254 -9.61 6.68 -6.92
N GLU A 255 -8.61 7.56 -6.93
CA GLU A 255 -8.05 8.22 -5.73
C GLU A 255 -8.63 9.62 -5.52
N VAL A 256 -8.87 9.97 -4.26
CA VAL A 256 -9.35 11.31 -3.88
C VAL A 256 -8.17 12.12 -3.37
N LEU A 257 -7.79 13.17 -4.11
CA LEU A 257 -6.81 14.14 -3.66
C LEU A 257 -7.42 15.07 -2.60
N THR A 258 -6.61 15.50 -1.62
CA THR A 258 -6.98 16.65 -0.79
C THR A 258 -6.87 17.95 -1.58
N VAL A 259 -7.51 19.01 -1.08
CA VAL A 259 -7.45 20.34 -1.71
C VAL A 259 -6.00 20.84 -1.78
N GLU A 260 -5.20 20.56 -0.76
CA GLU A 260 -3.79 20.94 -0.69
C GLU A 260 -2.96 20.17 -1.72
N GLN A 261 -3.21 18.87 -1.87
CA GLN A 261 -2.53 18.05 -2.88
C GLN A 261 -2.90 18.48 -4.30
N ALA A 262 -4.18 18.76 -4.57
CA ALA A 262 -4.61 19.25 -5.87
C ALA A 262 -3.98 20.61 -6.20
N LYS A 263 -3.90 21.53 -5.23
CA LYS A 263 -3.19 22.80 -5.39
C LYS A 263 -1.71 22.61 -5.67
N GLU A 264 -1.03 21.71 -4.96
CA GLU A 264 0.37 21.37 -5.25
C GLU A 264 0.52 20.85 -6.69
N LYS A 265 -0.42 20.05 -7.19
CA LYS A 265 -0.43 19.57 -8.58
C LYS A 265 -0.65 20.67 -9.60
N ILE A 266 -1.55 21.60 -9.31
CA ILE A 266 -1.76 22.79 -10.12
C ILE A 266 -0.49 23.63 -10.12
N ASP A 267 0.08 23.95 -8.95
CA ASP A 267 1.28 24.77 -8.82
C ASP A 267 2.51 24.17 -9.56
N GLU A 268 2.62 22.84 -9.63
CA GLU A 268 3.65 22.11 -10.38
C GLU A 268 3.53 22.29 -11.90
N ALA A 269 2.31 22.44 -12.42
CA ALA A 269 2.02 22.48 -13.86
C ALA A 269 1.69 23.89 -14.38
N ASP A 270 1.16 24.76 -13.52
CA ASP A 270 0.83 26.16 -13.77
C ASP A 270 2.11 26.98 -13.97
N LYS A 271 2.32 27.39 -15.23
CA LYS A 271 3.46 28.20 -15.67
C LYS A 271 3.17 29.69 -15.53
N ASN A 272 1.92 30.08 -15.68
CA ASN A 272 1.50 31.48 -15.69
C ASN A 272 1.21 32.02 -14.27
N LYS A 273 1.17 31.14 -13.26
CA LYS A 273 0.92 31.41 -11.84
C LYS A 273 -0.43 32.06 -11.55
N ASN A 274 -1.46 31.67 -12.31
CA ASN A 274 -2.83 32.11 -12.09
C ASN A 274 -3.60 31.25 -11.07
N GLY A 275 -3.02 30.13 -10.61
CA GLY A 275 -3.62 29.24 -9.61
C GLY A 275 -4.67 28.26 -10.17
N THR A 276 -4.73 28.11 -11.48
CA THR A 276 -5.61 27.19 -12.23
C THR A 276 -4.81 26.52 -13.35
N LEU A 277 -5.36 25.47 -13.98
CA LEU A 277 -4.70 24.85 -15.14
C LEU A 277 -5.46 25.17 -16.41
N ASP A 278 -4.85 25.94 -17.31
CA ASP A 278 -5.40 26.11 -18.65
C ASP A 278 -5.24 24.83 -19.50
N GLN A 279 -5.96 24.76 -20.61
CA GLN A 279 -5.94 23.60 -21.53
C GLN A 279 -4.53 23.22 -21.99
N THR A 280 -3.68 24.21 -22.27
CA THR A 280 -2.32 23.97 -22.75
C THR A 280 -1.45 23.40 -21.62
N GLU A 281 -1.60 23.92 -20.42
CA GLU A 281 -0.91 23.46 -19.21
C GLU A 281 -1.34 22.03 -18.82
N PHE A 282 -2.63 21.71 -18.93
CA PHE A 282 -3.17 20.38 -18.72
C PHE A 282 -2.58 19.35 -19.69
N ILE A 283 -2.61 19.63 -21.00
CA ILE A 283 -2.04 18.74 -22.01
C ILE A 283 -0.53 18.58 -21.81
N ALA A 284 0.18 19.69 -21.55
CA ALA A 284 1.61 19.65 -21.27
C ALA A 284 1.95 18.82 -20.02
N MET A 285 1.13 18.88 -18.97
CA MET A 285 1.28 18.07 -17.76
C MET A 285 1.20 16.56 -18.07
N ILE A 286 0.25 16.15 -18.91
CA ILE A 286 0.06 14.76 -19.33
C ILE A 286 1.23 14.29 -20.21
N ARG A 287 1.57 15.06 -21.27
CA ARG A 287 2.58 14.69 -22.26
C ARG A 287 4.01 14.70 -21.70
N LYS A 288 4.35 15.69 -20.86
CA LYS A 288 5.69 15.80 -20.24
C LYS A 288 6.08 14.54 -19.46
N ARG A 289 5.10 13.84 -18.89
CA ARG A 289 5.36 12.61 -18.13
C ARG A 289 5.38 11.38 -19.02
N HIS A 290 4.56 11.33 -20.06
CA HIS A 290 4.59 10.29 -21.08
C HIS A 290 5.95 10.17 -21.80
N ASP A 291 6.61 11.31 -22.09
CA ASP A 291 7.85 11.34 -22.88
C ASP A 291 9.14 11.06 -22.07
N GLN A 292 9.06 10.99 -20.74
CA GLN A 292 10.19 10.51 -19.93
C GLN A 292 10.32 9.01 -20.14
N GLY A 293 11.23 8.58 -21.01
CA GLY A 293 11.39 7.25 -21.63
C GLY A 293 11.41 5.97 -20.77
N ASN A 294 11.09 6.03 -19.48
CA ASN A 294 10.73 4.87 -18.66
C ASN A 294 9.22 4.77 -18.37
N LEU A 295 8.44 5.81 -18.67
CA LEU A 295 7.02 5.85 -18.35
C LEU A 295 6.16 5.21 -19.42
N ARG A 296 6.53 5.35 -20.69
CA ARG A 296 5.82 4.68 -21.78
C ARG A 296 5.79 3.18 -21.57
N SER A 297 6.91 2.54 -21.20
CA SER A 297 6.93 1.10 -20.87
C SER A 297 6.12 0.72 -19.63
N PHE A 298 6.06 1.58 -18.61
CA PHE A 298 5.29 1.31 -17.39
C PHE A 298 3.78 1.53 -17.59
N ALA A 299 3.40 2.60 -18.29
CA ALA A 299 2.02 2.88 -18.69
C ALA A 299 1.51 1.86 -19.71
N ASP A 300 2.36 1.44 -20.64
CA ASP A 300 2.11 0.35 -21.57
C ASP A 300 1.88 -0.95 -20.79
N GLN A 301 2.73 -1.31 -19.83
CA GLN A 301 2.51 -2.51 -18.99
C GLN A 301 1.18 -2.47 -18.23
N PHE A 302 0.81 -1.31 -17.69
CA PHE A 302 -0.45 -1.15 -16.95
C PHE A 302 -1.68 -1.17 -17.86
N SER A 303 -1.58 -0.52 -19.02
CA SER A 303 -2.59 -0.56 -20.07
C SER A 303 -2.75 -1.97 -20.63
N ASP A 304 -1.64 -2.66 -20.89
CA ASP A 304 -1.62 -4.01 -21.43
C ASP A 304 -2.21 -5.00 -20.43
N ALA A 305 -1.89 -4.89 -19.14
CA ALA A 305 -2.52 -5.73 -18.12
C ALA A 305 -4.05 -5.60 -18.12
N LYS A 306 -4.57 -4.37 -18.28
CA LYS A 306 -6.01 -4.12 -18.38
C LYS A 306 -6.60 -4.63 -19.70
N LEU A 307 -5.89 -4.47 -20.82
CA LEU A 307 -6.34 -4.99 -22.12
C LEU A 307 -6.29 -6.52 -22.18
N LEU A 308 -5.31 -7.14 -21.51
CA LEU A 308 -5.21 -8.58 -21.33
C LEU A 308 -6.36 -9.13 -20.49
N GLU A 309 -6.80 -8.40 -19.46
CA GLU A 309 -7.99 -8.77 -18.70
C GLU A 309 -9.27 -8.68 -19.55
N VAL A 310 -9.41 -7.62 -20.36
CA VAL A 310 -10.52 -7.52 -21.32
C VAL A 310 -10.47 -8.69 -22.29
N PHE A 311 -9.29 -9.05 -22.80
CA PHE A 311 -9.13 -10.21 -23.67
C PHE A 311 -9.57 -11.51 -22.99
N GLN A 312 -9.05 -11.80 -21.80
CA GLN A 312 -9.36 -13.00 -21.02
C GLN A 312 -10.84 -13.11 -20.61
N HIS A 313 -11.53 -11.98 -20.48
CA HIS A 313 -12.93 -11.99 -20.07
C HIS A 313 -13.91 -12.28 -21.21
N TYR A 314 -13.49 -12.09 -22.47
CA TYR A 314 -14.35 -12.24 -23.66
C TYR A 314 -13.87 -13.31 -24.63
N ASP A 315 -12.78 -14.00 -24.32
CA ASP A 315 -12.38 -15.29 -24.93
C ASP A 315 -13.23 -16.39 -24.26
N ASP A 316 -14.47 -16.53 -24.73
CA ASP A 316 -15.51 -17.35 -24.08
C ASP A 316 -15.22 -18.86 -24.23
N ASP A 317 -14.48 -19.25 -25.28
CA ASP A 317 -14.12 -20.63 -25.56
C ASP A 317 -12.71 -21.02 -25.05
N GLY A 318 -11.96 -20.05 -24.51
CA GLY A 318 -10.65 -20.23 -23.87
C GLY A 318 -9.56 -20.62 -24.87
N ASN A 319 -9.75 -20.35 -26.16
CA ASN A 319 -8.84 -20.78 -27.21
C ASN A 319 -7.60 -19.86 -27.34
N ASN A 320 -7.52 -18.77 -26.54
CA ASN A 320 -6.47 -17.74 -26.56
C ASN A 320 -6.39 -16.93 -27.86
N GLU A 321 -7.44 -16.97 -28.66
CA GLU A 321 -7.67 -16.19 -29.87
C GLU A 321 -9.05 -15.52 -29.77
N MET A 322 -9.19 -14.34 -30.38
CA MET A 322 -10.43 -13.58 -30.33
C MET A 322 -11.03 -13.50 -31.73
N ASP A 323 -12.28 -13.92 -31.86
CA ASP A 323 -13.02 -13.86 -33.13
C ASP A 323 -13.70 -12.50 -33.35
N THR A 324 -14.45 -12.38 -34.46
CA THR A 324 -15.11 -11.13 -34.85
C THR A 324 -16.17 -10.67 -33.85
N ASP A 325 -16.95 -11.60 -33.31
CA ASP A 325 -18.06 -11.29 -32.40
C ASP A 325 -17.52 -10.94 -31.01
N GLU A 326 -16.49 -11.66 -30.55
CA GLU A 326 -15.78 -11.37 -29.30
C GLU A 326 -15.06 -10.01 -29.36
N LEU A 327 -14.42 -9.71 -30.50
CA LEU A 327 -13.73 -8.43 -30.70
C LEU A 327 -14.69 -7.24 -30.62
N VAL A 328 -15.91 -7.32 -31.14
CA VAL A 328 -16.88 -6.21 -31.06
C VAL A 328 -17.20 -5.84 -29.61
N VAL A 329 -17.33 -6.84 -28.75
CA VAL A 329 -17.66 -6.65 -27.33
C VAL A 329 -16.44 -6.18 -26.54
N ALA A 330 -15.30 -6.85 -26.74
CA ALA A 330 -14.02 -6.50 -26.14
C ALA A 330 -13.58 -5.08 -26.51
N TRP A 331 -13.72 -4.69 -27.78
CA TRP A 331 -13.35 -3.36 -28.28
C TRP A 331 -14.13 -2.24 -27.61
N LYS A 332 -15.44 -2.43 -27.46
CA LYS A 332 -16.30 -1.47 -26.76
C LYS A 332 -15.88 -1.32 -25.30
N LYS A 333 -15.49 -2.42 -24.63
CA LYS A 333 -15.05 -2.36 -23.24
C LYS A 333 -13.67 -1.72 -23.09
N ALA A 334 -12.77 -1.96 -24.05
CA ALA A 334 -11.40 -1.45 -24.08
C ALA A 334 -11.31 0.03 -24.45
N THR A 335 -12.10 0.49 -25.43
CA THR A 335 -11.97 1.83 -26.05
C THR A 335 -13.18 2.74 -25.86
N ASP A 336 -14.28 2.21 -25.30
CA ASP A 336 -15.60 2.86 -25.19
C ASP A 336 -16.24 3.22 -26.55
N LYS A 337 -15.61 2.84 -27.68
CA LYS A 337 -16.10 3.03 -29.05
C LYS A 337 -16.84 1.77 -29.53
N ARG A 338 -17.98 1.94 -30.20
CA ARG A 338 -18.68 0.82 -30.85
C ARG A 338 -18.17 0.63 -32.26
N ILE A 339 -17.83 -0.61 -32.60
CA ILE A 339 -17.52 -1.04 -33.96
C ILE A 339 -18.58 -2.02 -34.45
N SER A 340 -18.83 -2.03 -35.76
CA SER A 340 -19.68 -3.03 -36.43
C SER A 340 -18.90 -4.31 -36.72
N ALA A 341 -19.59 -5.43 -36.94
CA ALA A 341 -18.96 -6.70 -37.32
C ALA A 341 -18.06 -6.56 -38.57
N ALA A 342 -18.51 -5.79 -39.58
CA ALA A 342 -17.71 -5.52 -40.78
C ALA A 342 -16.42 -4.71 -40.48
N GLN A 343 -16.46 -3.83 -39.47
CA GLN A 343 -15.27 -3.09 -39.03
C GLN A 343 -14.35 -3.99 -38.19
N ALA A 344 -14.91 -4.88 -37.36
CA ALA A 344 -14.14 -5.86 -36.60
C ALA A 344 -13.41 -6.84 -37.54
N GLU A 345 -14.07 -7.35 -38.58
CA GLU A 345 -13.42 -8.19 -39.61
C GLU A 345 -12.25 -7.47 -40.29
N GLU A 346 -12.41 -6.19 -40.59
CA GLU A 346 -11.36 -5.39 -41.22
C GLU A 346 -10.19 -5.15 -40.26
N LEU A 347 -10.47 -4.88 -38.98
CA LEU A 347 -9.45 -4.76 -37.94
C LEU A 347 -8.69 -6.08 -37.74
N ILE A 348 -9.38 -7.23 -37.70
CA ILE A 348 -8.77 -8.56 -37.62
C ILE A 348 -7.86 -8.80 -38.82
N LYS A 349 -8.33 -8.49 -40.04
CA LYS A 349 -7.51 -8.62 -41.27
C LYS A 349 -6.26 -7.74 -41.25
N GLN A 350 -6.30 -6.59 -40.60
CA GLN A 350 -5.17 -5.68 -40.50
C GLN A 350 -4.19 -6.07 -39.39
N GLY A 351 -4.67 -6.67 -38.30
CA GLY A 351 -3.86 -7.03 -37.12
C GLY A 351 -3.33 -8.45 -37.11
N ALA A 352 -3.96 -9.40 -37.82
CA ALA A 352 -3.55 -10.80 -37.84
C ALA A 352 -2.26 -10.99 -38.66
N VAL A 353 -1.20 -11.45 -38.01
CA VAL A 353 0.13 -11.66 -38.63
C VAL A 353 0.10 -12.77 -39.68
N ASN A 354 -0.89 -13.67 -39.63
CA ASN A 354 -0.99 -14.85 -40.49
C ASN A 354 -2.26 -14.90 -41.37
N GLY A 355 -3.04 -13.81 -41.45
CA GLY A 355 -4.31 -13.80 -42.20
C GLY A 355 -5.37 -14.74 -41.61
N THR A 356 -5.27 -15.04 -40.32
CA THR A 356 -6.26 -15.77 -39.54
C THR A 356 -7.54 -14.94 -39.40
N SER A 357 -8.67 -15.62 -39.21
CA SER A 357 -9.97 -14.97 -38.91
C SER A 357 -10.11 -14.58 -37.43
N THR A 358 -9.04 -14.73 -36.66
CA THR A 358 -8.94 -14.54 -35.22
C THR A 358 -7.63 -13.80 -34.91
N ILE A 359 -7.58 -13.12 -33.76
CA ILE A 359 -6.40 -12.39 -33.28
C ILE A 359 -5.96 -12.89 -31.90
N THR A 360 -4.66 -13.01 -31.70
CA THR A 360 -4.06 -13.35 -30.41
C THR A 360 -4.08 -12.16 -29.44
N LYS A 361 -3.84 -12.41 -28.15
CA LYS A 361 -3.75 -11.36 -27.12
C LYS A 361 -2.71 -10.29 -27.46
N GLU A 362 -1.56 -10.66 -28.03
CA GLU A 362 -0.54 -9.70 -28.45
C GLU A 362 -1.02 -8.84 -29.62
N GLU A 363 -1.75 -9.42 -30.57
CA GLU A 363 -2.30 -8.72 -31.73
C GLU A 363 -3.46 -7.80 -31.32
N PHE A 364 -4.33 -8.23 -30.39
CA PHE A 364 -5.39 -7.40 -29.82
C PHE A 364 -4.85 -6.14 -29.15
N VAL A 365 -3.80 -6.27 -28.32
CA VAL A 365 -3.15 -5.11 -27.69
C VAL A 365 -2.58 -4.16 -28.75
N GLN A 366 -1.94 -4.68 -29.80
CA GLN A 366 -1.40 -3.87 -30.88
C GLN A 366 -2.50 -3.16 -31.70
N LEU A 367 -3.60 -3.87 -31.98
CA LEU A 367 -4.76 -3.34 -32.70
C LEU A 367 -5.41 -2.18 -31.94
N VAL A 368 -5.67 -2.37 -30.64
CA VAL A 368 -6.25 -1.34 -29.77
C VAL A 368 -5.32 -0.13 -29.67
N ARG A 369 -3.99 -0.31 -29.64
CA ARG A 369 -3.04 0.81 -29.67
C ARG A 369 -3.03 1.59 -30.99
N ALA A 370 -3.27 0.91 -32.10
CA ALA A 370 -3.20 1.51 -33.43
C ALA A 370 -4.52 2.20 -33.84
N HIS A 371 -5.66 1.71 -33.35
CA HIS A 371 -6.99 2.13 -33.83
C HIS A 371 -8.00 2.49 -32.71
N GLY A 372 -7.68 2.24 -31.44
CA GLY A 372 -8.50 2.61 -30.28
C GLY A 372 -8.31 4.06 -29.90
#